data_AF-A0A661PGK6-F1
#
_entry.id   AF-A0A661PGK6-F1
#
_cell.length_a   1.000
_cell.length_b   1.000
_cell.length_c   1.000
_cell.angle_alpha   90.00
_cell.angle_beta   90.00
_cell.angle_gamma   90.00
#
_symmetry.space_group_name_H-M   'P 1'
#
loop_
_entity.id
_entity.type
_entity.pdbx_description
1 polymer ?
#
loop_
_entity_poly.entity_id
_entity_poly.type
_entity_poly.pdbx_seq_one_letter_code
_entity_poly.pdbx_strand_id
1 'polypeptide(L)'
;MSMFPFFTVLARNVRTGTAEFFLALIVLLILDKSMDRIKKAILLIIFTLSLIVSHYGTSYLFMLALFFVLPLFFWIKSTRRFDDRANVTRPTFVALYTVFALSWYIYNSNSSTFNTVIRFTSHTFNTILTELTCSESSYTIYAITRDWPLSVEVSRNLLSVFIFFIVIDVLSLIWFLMSKKDVGLNYEYAVFSIVFLWIIIATFLPIRYFNPARIIHISLCFLAPFCVTGCERAIKNTLYIIKSIKNITISKNGSYKIFSVLLAVFLLFNSGFASEVIIGGTDYSPSTLLHKERALEIRDPLFIHILYNRYFPEYDVFGARWLSTNRNNNIKIGFFDYGIGWYPLRSYGMIPPESYYGVIGKDTELRKRFLYIYLRYHNCVNGVAVPERYCLTLQSLKFADLDNRNKIYTNGGSEIYYR
;
A
#
# COMPACT_ATOMS: atom_id res chain seq x y z
N MET A 1 -0.58 4.76 6.90
CA MET A 1 -1.22 3.50 6.44
C MET A 1 -0.25 2.56 5.73
N SER A 2 0.93 3.00 5.30
CA SER A 2 1.90 2.17 4.58
C SER A 2 2.64 1.14 5.45
N MET A 3 2.64 1.31 6.77
CA MET A 3 3.54 0.55 7.66
C MET A 3 2.90 -0.65 8.34
N PHE A 4 1.56 -0.77 8.25
CA PHE A 4 0.78 -1.85 8.87
C PHE A 4 -0.21 -2.51 7.90
N PRO A 5 0.23 -2.93 6.69
CA PRO A 5 -0.69 -3.38 5.66
C PRO A 5 -1.43 -4.66 6.06
N PHE A 6 -0.82 -5.55 6.85
CA PHE A 6 -1.39 -6.85 7.20
C PHE A 6 -2.72 -6.72 7.96
N PHE A 7 -2.70 -6.10 9.15
CA PHE A 7 -3.88 -5.98 10.00
C PHE A 7 -4.86 -4.89 9.53
N THR A 8 -4.38 -3.89 8.78
CA THR A 8 -5.21 -2.72 8.47
C THR A 8 -5.65 -2.63 7.02
N VAL A 9 -4.86 -3.11 6.06
CA VAL A 9 -5.19 -3.00 4.63
C VAL A 9 -5.73 -4.32 4.09
N LEU A 10 -5.04 -5.43 4.33
CA LEU A 10 -5.42 -6.74 3.76
C LEU A 10 -6.65 -7.34 4.40
N ALA A 11 -6.80 -7.20 5.73
CA ALA A 11 -8.01 -7.61 6.43
C ALA A 11 -9.30 -6.98 5.85
N ARG A 12 -9.18 -5.85 5.14
CA ARG A 12 -10.30 -5.14 4.50
C ARG A 12 -10.30 -5.24 2.98
N ASN A 13 -9.14 -5.45 2.36
CA ASN A 13 -8.98 -5.47 0.91
C ASN A 13 -8.92 -6.91 0.41
N VAL A 14 -10.03 -7.63 0.59
CA VAL A 14 -10.17 -9.05 0.24
C VAL A 14 -9.80 -9.32 -1.21
N ARG A 15 -10.13 -8.41 -2.14
CA ARG A 15 -9.78 -8.54 -3.56
C ARG A 15 -8.27 -8.65 -3.81
N THR A 16 -7.47 -7.80 -3.16
CA THR A 16 -6.01 -7.90 -3.26
C THR A 16 -5.49 -9.19 -2.63
N GLY A 17 -6.00 -9.59 -1.47
CA GLY A 17 -5.63 -10.86 -0.83
C GLY A 17 -5.95 -12.09 -1.69
N THR A 18 -7.11 -12.12 -2.35
CA THR A 18 -7.48 -13.19 -3.29
C THR A 18 -6.52 -13.24 -4.48
N ALA A 19 -6.14 -12.09 -5.05
CA ALA A 19 -5.18 -12.05 -6.14
C ALA A 19 -3.77 -12.52 -5.71
N GLU A 20 -3.33 -12.15 -4.51
CA GLU A 20 -2.06 -12.62 -3.93
C GLU A 20 -2.07 -14.13 -3.66
N PHE A 21 -3.21 -14.69 -3.24
CA PHE A 21 -3.38 -16.13 -3.10
C PHE A 21 -3.15 -16.85 -4.45
N PHE A 22 -3.79 -16.39 -5.53
CA PHE A 22 -3.54 -16.97 -6.86
C PHE A 22 -2.11 -16.73 -7.35
N LEU A 23 -1.50 -15.59 -7.01
CA LEU A 23 -0.10 -15.33 -7.31
C LEU A 23 0.82 -16.34 -6.60
N ALA A 24 0.55 -16.63 -5.32
CA ALA A 24 1.29 -17.64 -4.56
C ALA A 24 1.13 -19.04 -5.18
N LEU A 25 -0.06 -19.39 -5.66
CA LEU A 25 -0.27 -20.66 -6.37
C LEU A 25 0.54 -20.73 -7.69
N ILE A 26 0.63 -19.63 -8.43
CA ILE A 26 1.50 -19.54 -9.62
C ILE A 26 2.98 -19.73 -9.23
N VAL A 27 3.42 -19.11 -8.13
CA VAL A 27 4.78 -19.31 -7.58
C VAL A 27 5.03 -20.78 -7.25
N LEU A 28 4.09 -21.45 -6.59
CA LEU A 28 4.21 -22.87 -6.28
C LEU A 28 4.31 -23.73 -7.53
N LEU A 29 3.53 -23.43 -8.59
CA LEU A 29 3.68 -24.11 -9.88
C LEU A 29 5.07 -23.87 -10.49
N ILE A 30 5.62 -22.66 -10.43
CA ILE A 30 6.98 -22.39 -10.93
C ILE A 30 8.01 -23.25 -10.18
N LEU A 31 7.87 -23.39 -8.86
CA LEU A 31 8.78 -24.15 -8.02
C LEU A 31 8.63 -25.67 -8.17
N ASP A 32 7.44 -26.17 -8.52
CA ASP A 32 7.18 -27.61 -8.67
C ASP A 32 7.87 -28.17 -9.94
N LYS A 33 8.80 -29.09 -9.70
CA LYS A 33 9.56 -29.81 -10.74
C LYS A 33 9.02 -31.23 -11.01
N SER A 34 8.10 -31.72 -10.18
CA SER A 34 7.60 -33.09 -10.20
C SER A 34 6.26 -33.24 -10.93
N MET A 35 5.50 -32.15 -11.04
CA MET A 35 4.17 -32.17 -11.63
C MET A 35 4.19 -32.45 -13.13
N ASP A 36 3.24 -33.28 -13.58
CA ASP A 36 3.00 -33.53 -15.00
C ASP A 36 2.68 -32.24 -15.76
N ARG A 37 3.16 -32.15 -17.02
CA ARG A 37 3.09 -30.93 -17.82
C ARG A 37 1.67 -30.50 -18.14
N ILE A 38 0.77 -31.44 -18.41
CA ILE A 38 -0.62 -31.12 -18.78
C ILE A 38 -1.33 -30.59 -17.55
N LYS A 39 -1.20 -31.27 -16.40
CA LYS A 39 -1.75 -30.81 -15.12
C LYS A 39 -1.24 -29.41 -14.75
N LYS A 40 0.07 -29.21 -14.87
CA LYS A 40 0.73 -27.93 -14.60
C LYS A 40 0.20 -26.82 -15.51
N ALA A 41 0.04 -27.08 -16.81
CA ALA A 41 -0.50 -26.11 -17.76
C ALA A 41 -1.96 -25.74 -17.47
N ILE A 42 -2.82 -26.73 -17.18
CA ILE A 42 -4.23 -26.49 -16.84
C ILE A 42 -4.35 -25.64 -15.57
N LEU A 43 -3.62 -25.99 -14.50
CA LEU A 43 -3.62 -25.23 -13.26
C LEU A 43 -3.07 -23.83 -13.45
N LEU A 44 -2.01 -23.67 -14.25
CA LEU A 44 -1.46 -22.36 -14.58
C LEU A 44 -2.50 -21.45 -15.23
N ILE A 45 -3.27 -21.97 -16.20
CA ILE A 45 -4.33 -21.21 -16.88
C ILE A 45 -5.41 -20.81 -15.86
N ILE A 46 -5.86 -21.75 -15.02
CA ILE A 46 -6.89 -21.49 -14.00
C ILE A 46 -6.43 -20.41 -13.02
N PHE A 47 -5.23 -20.54 -12.46
CA PHE A 47 -4.71 -19.57 -11.48
C PHE A 47 -4.45 -18.20 -12.12
N THR A 48 -3.97 -18.18 -13.37
CA THR A 48 -3.77 -16.94 -14.14
C THR A 48 -5.08 -16.19 -14.35
N LEU A 49 -6.11 -16.87 -14.87
CA LEU A 49 -7.41 -16.26 -15.08
C LEU A 49 -8.03 -15.79 -13.76
N SER A 50 -7.87 -16.58 -12.70
CA SER A 50 -8.36 -16.24 -11.37
C SER A 50 -7.66 -15.01 -10.79
N LEU A 51 -6.34 -14.89 -10.96
CA LEU A 51 -5.56 -13.69 -10.59
C LEU A 51 -6.06 -12.46 -11.36
N ILE A 52 -6.25 -12.59 -12.68
CA ILE A 52 -6.73 -11.50 -13.54
C ILE A 52 -8.11 -11.02 -13.07
N VAL A 53 -9.06 -11.91 -12.80
CA VAL A 53 -10.43 -11.53 -12.40
C VAL A 53 -10.47 -10.96 -10.97
N SER A 54 -9.54 -11.36 -10.10
CA SER A 54 -9.54 -10.98 -8.67
C SER A 54 -9.21 -9.51 -8.42
N HIS A 55 -8.15 -8.98 -9.04
CA HIS A 55 -7.69 -7.61 -8.76
C HIS A 55 -6.80 -7.00 -9.86
N TYR A 56 -7.23 -5.85 -10.39
CA TYR A 56 -6.54 -5.17 -11.49
C TYR A 56 -5.13 -4.71 -11.15
N GLY A 57 -4.93 -4.13 -9.97
CA GLY A 57 -3.61 -3.62 -9.59
C GLY A 57 -2.57 -4.73 -9.52
N THR A 58 -2.95 -5.91 -9.01
CA THR A 58 -2.05 -7.07 -8.90
C THR A 58 -1.85 -7.71 -10.27
N SER A 59 -2.92 -7.83 -11.05
CA SER A 59 -2.88 -8.35 -12.42
C SER A 59 -1.96 -7.56 -13.33
N TYR A 60 -2.06 -6.22 -13.33
CA TYR A 60 -1.20 -5.37 -14.15
C TYR A 60 0.23 -5.32 -13.63
N LEU A 61 0.44 -5.40 -12.30
CA LEU A 61 1.79 -5.48 -11.75
C LEU A 61 2.48 -6.79 -12.16
N PHE A 62 1.78 -7.92 -12.12
CA PHE A 62 2.31 -9.19 -12.59
C PHE A 62 2.53 -9.19 -14.11
N MET A 63 1.65 -8.56 -14.89
CA MET A 63 1.85 -8.34 -16.33
C MET A 63 3.14 -7.57 -16.61
N LEU A 64 3.36 -6.46 -15.88
CA LEU A 64 4.58 -5.66 -15.96
C LEU A 64 5.80 -6.52 -15.62
N ALA A 65 5.73 -7.32 -14.56
CA ALA A 65 6.80 -8.24 -14.19
C ALA A 65 7.10 -9.23 -15.33
N LEU A 66 6.09 -9.84 -15.97
CA LEU A 66 6.28 -10.77 -17.09
C LEU A 66 7.04 -10.14 -18.26
N PHE A 67 6.78 -8.85 -18.57
CA PHE A 67 7.50 -8.13 -19.62
C PHE A 67 9.00 -7.93 -19.32
N PHE A 68 9.40 -7.85 -18.06
CA PHE A 68 10.82 -7.80 -17.67
C PHE A 68 11.44 -9.18 -17.47
N VAL A 69 10.65 -10.13 -16.95
CA VAL A 69 11.11 -11.51 -16.71
C VAL A 69 11.43 -12.20 -18.02
N LEU A 70 10.57 -12.08 -19.04
CA LEU A 70 10.76 -12.79 -20.32
C LEU A 70 12.13 -12.49 -20.98
N PRO A 71 12.51 -11.21 -21.26
CA PRO A 71 13.81 -10.91 -21.86
C PRO A 71 14.97 -11.26 -20.93
N LEU A 72 14.85 -11.00 -19.62
CA LEU A 72 15.91 -11.33 -18.65
C LEU A 72 16.13 -12.85 -18.56
N PHE A 73 15.06 -13.63 -18.60
CA PHE A 73 15.10 -15.08 -18.62
C PHE A 73 15.77 -15.60 -19.90
N PHE A 74 15.44 -15.05 -21.07
CA PHE A 74 16.11 -15.41 -22.32
C PHE A 74 17.60 -15.05 -22.32
N TRP A 75 17.98 -13.89 -21.76
CA TRP A 75 19.38 -13.50 -21.65
C TRP A 75 20.18 -14.48 -20.77
N ILE A 76 19.64 -14.86 -19.60
CA ILE A 76 20.26 -15.87 -18.74
C ILE A 76 20.26 -17.23 -19.45
N LYS A 77 19.19 -17.56 -20.18
CA LYS A 77 19.10 -18.77 -21.00
C LYS A 77 20.18 -18.87 -22.08
N SER A 78 20.49 -17.76 -22.73
CA SER A 78 21.54 -17.72 -23.75
C SER A 78 22.93 -18.04 -23.18
N THR A 79 23.15 -17.82 -21.88
CA THR A 79 24.46 -17.97 -21.24
C THR A 79 24.64 -19.28 -20.47
N ARG A 80 23.59 -20.09 -20.28
CA ARG A 80 23.67 -21.40 -19.60
C ARG A 80 22.81 -22.46 -20.28
N ARG A 81 23.04 -23.74 -19.95
CA ARG A 81 22.17 -24.84 -20.39
C ARG A 81 20.97 -24.96 -19.43
N PHE A 82 19.76 -24.89 -19.97
CA PHE A 82 18.51 -25.01 -19.21
C PHE A 82 17.75 -26.26 -19.63
N ASP A 83 17.06 -26.87 -18.67
CA ASP A 83 16.02 -27.84 -19.00
C ASP A 83 14.74 -27.08 -19.38
N ASP A 84 14.43 -27.05 -20.68
CA ASP A 84 13.27 -26.35 -21.24
C ASP A 84 11.92 -26.98 -20.90
N ARG A 85 11.94 -28.22 -20.41
CA ARG A 85 10.72 -29.03 -20.26
C ARG A 85 9.87 -28.64 -19.05
N ALA A 86 10.42 -27.89 -18.09
CA ALA A 86 9.75 -27.54 -16.83
C ALA A 86 9.31 -26.07 -16.74
N ASN A 87 9.72 -25.23 -17.70
CA ASN A 87 9.55 -23.77 -17.63
C ASN A 87 8.13 -23.32 -17.95
N VAL A 88 7.58 -22.48 -17.07
CA VAL A 88 6.24 -21.89 -17.13
C VAL A 88 6.21 -20.65 -18.01
N THR A 89 7.27 -19.84 -17.97
CA THR A 89 7.34 -18.48 -18.51
C THR A 89 7.74 -18.50 -19.98
N ARG A 90 6.88 -19.09 -20.81
CA ARG A 90 7.05 -19.13 -22.27
C ARG A 90 6.44 -17.88 -22.92
N PRO A 91 6.92 -17.46 -24.11
CA PRO A 91 6.29 -16.36 -24.85
C PRO A 91 4.79 -16.58 -25.07
N THR A 92 4.37 -17.83 -25.30
CA THR A 92 2.96 -18.19 -25.45
C THR A 92 2.15 -17.92 -24.18
N PHE A 93 2.71 -18.20 -23.00
CA PHE A 93 2.08 -17.90 -21.72
C PHE A 93 1.97 -16.40 -21.49
N VAL A 94 3.04 -15.64 -21.76
CA VAL A 94 3.04 -14.17 -21.60
C VAL A 94 2.03 -13.52 -22.56
N ALA A 95 1.96 -13.99 -23.81
CA ALA A 95 0.96 -13.52 -24.77
C ALA A 95 -0.47 -13.86 -24.31
N LEU A 96 -0.71 -15.10 -23.87
CA LEU A 96 -1.99 -15.55 -23.32
C LEU A 96 -2.42 -14.66 -22.15
N TYR A 97 -1.54 -14.48 -21.16
CA TYR A 97 -1.77 -13.64 -20.00
C TYR A 97 -2.15 -12.21 -20.40
N THR A 98 -1.35 -11.61 -21.30
CA THR A 98 -1.53 -10.23 -21.74
C THR A 98 -2.86 -10.04 -22.46
N VAL A 99 -3.19 -10.93 -23.40
CA VAL A 99 -4.46 -10.87 -24.14
C VAL A 99 -5.63 -10.99 -23.17
N PHE A 100 -5.64 -11.98 -22.28
CA PHE A 100 -6.73 -12.14 -21.33
C PHE A 100 -6.86 -10.97 -20.35
N ALA A 101 -5.74 -10.46 -19.82
CA ALA A 101 -5.77 -9.32 -18.91
C ALA A 101 -6.33 -8.07 -19.60
N LEU A 102 -5.86 -7.75 -20.81
CA LEU A 102 -6.35 -6.61 -21.58
C LEU A 102 -7.82 -6.79 -21.97
N SER A 103 -8.19 -7.94 -22.53
CA SER A 103 -9.58 -8.23 -22.91
C SER A 103 -10.52 -8.11 -21.71
N TRP A 104 -10.16 -8.70 -20.56
CA TRP A 104 -10.97 -8.61 -19.35
C TRP A 104 -11.23 -7.15 -18.95
N TYR A 105 -10.19 -6.33 -18.85
CA TYR A 105 -10.30 -4.96 -18.35
C TYR A 105 -10.79 -3.92 -19.38
N ILE A 106 -10.72 -4.23 -20.67
CA ILE A 106 -11.33 -3.42 -21.73
C ILE A 106 -12.83 -3.70 -21.79
N TYR A 107 -13.22 -4.98 -21.87
CA TYR A 107 -14.62 -5.35 -22.10
C TYR A 107 -15.49 -5.34 -20.83
N ASN A 108 -14.89 -5.34 -19.64
CA ASN A 108 -15.63 -5.19 -18.39
C ASN A 108 -15.60 -3.75 -17.85
N SER A 109 -16.67 -3.36 -17.16
CA SER A 109 -16.78 -2.06 -16.47
C SER A 109 -16.57 -0.85 -17.39
N ASN A 110 -17.07 -0.90 -18.63
CA ASN A 110 -16.94 0.17 -19.65
C ASN A 110 -15.49 0.67 -19.82
N SER A 111 -14.53 -0.26 -19.80
CA SER A 111 -13.09 0.03 -19.90
C SER A 111 -12.53 0.98 -18.83
N SER A 112 -13.27 1.27 -17.75
CA SER A 112 -12.88 2.25 -16.73
C SER A 112 -11.55 1.90 -16.05
N THR A 113 -11.33 0.61 -15.79
CA THR A 113 -10.10 0.11 -15.16
C THR A 113 -8.91 0.21 -16.13
N PHE A 114 -9.10 -0.17 -17.39
CA PHE A 114 -8.10 0.01 -18.43
C PHE A 114 -7.71 1.49 -18.61
N ASN A 115 -8.71 2.37 -18.72
CA ASN A 115 -8.50 3.82 -18.83
C ASN A 115 -7.77 4.40 -17.62
N THR A 116 -8.04 3.87 -16.42
CA THR A 116 -7.32 4.26 -15.20
C THR A 116 -5.83 3.93 -15.30
N VAL A 117 -5.48 2.75 -15.81
CA VAL A 117 -4.08 2.36 -16.02
C VAL A 117 -3.42 3.22 -17.10
N ILE A 118 -4.08 3.49 -18.23
CA ILE A 118 -3.53 4.35 -19.28
C ILE A 118 -3.24 5.76 -18.74
N ARG A 119 -4.19 6.36 -18.01
CA ARG A 119 -4.01 7.68 -17.37
C ARG A 119 -2.91 7.65 -16.32
N PHE A 120 -2.82 6.59 -15.52
CA PHE A 120 -1.77 6.42 -14.54
C PHE A 120 -0.39 6.35 -15.21
N THR A 121 -0.26 5.57 -16.28
CA THR A 121 0.97 5.42 -17.04
C THR A 121 1.39 6.74 -17.68
N SER A 122 0.48 7.45 -18.35
CA SER A 122 0.81 8.74 -18.98
C SER A 122 1.22 9.79 -17.94
N HIS A 123 0.51 9.88 -16.81
CA HIS A 123 0.91 10.75 -15.71
C HIS A 123 2.27 10.36 -15.14
N THR A 124 2.53 9.06 -14.96
CA THR A 124 3.80 8.57 -14.41
C THR A 124 4.98 8.95 -15.31
N PHE A 125 4.88 8.72 -16.62
CA PHE A 125 5.95 9.11 -17.55
C PHE A 125 6.19 10.63 -17.54
N ASN A 126 5.13 11.43 -17.57
CA ASN A 126 5.26 12.88 -17.53
C ASN A 126 5.92 13.36 -16.23
N THR A 127 5.48 12.85 -15.07
CA THR A 127 6.05 13.25 -13.76
C THR A 127 7.51 12.83 -13.61
N ILE A 128 7.88 11.62 -14.04
CA ILE A 128 9.27 11.18 -14.00
C ILE A 128 10.13 12.14 -14.84
N LEU A 129 9.71 12.46 -16.06
CA LEU A 129 10.48 13.35 -16.94
C LEU A 129 10.66 14.76 -16.35
N THR A 130 9.67 15.28 -15.62
CA THR A 130 9.71 16.64 -15.07
C THR A 130 10.32 16.74 -13.67
N GLU A 131 10.25 15.67 -12.86
CA GLU A 131 10.54 15.73 -11.42
C GLU A 131 11.61 14.72 -10.95
N LEU A 132 12.38 14.11 -11.86
CA LEU A 132 13.47 13.17 -11.52
C LEU A 132 14.45 13.69 -10.46
N THR A 133 14.64 15.01 -10.38
CA THR A 133 15.53 15.68 -9.42
C THR A 133 14.86 16.15 -8.14
N CYS A 134 13.52 16.07 -8.05
CA CYS A 134 12.77 16.52 -6.88
C CYS A 134 12.45 15.33 -5.96
N SER A 135 13.14 15.23 -4.82
CA SER A 135 12.95 14.13 -3.87
C SER A 135 11.60 14.19 -3.12
N GLU A 136 10.95 15.35 -3.08
CA GLU A 136 9.71 15.59 -2.35
C GLU A 136 8.44 15.03 -3.04
N SER A 137 8.56 14.50 -4.25
CA SER A 137 7.43 13.91 -4.98
C SER A 137 7.32 12.40 -4.85
N SER A 138 8.31 11.72 -4.28
CA SER A 138 8.21 10.28 -3.99
C SER A 138 7.50 10.02 -2.66
N TYR A 139 6.43 9.22 -2.71
CA TYR A 139 5.72 8.81 -1.49
C TYR A 139 6.61 7.93 -0.58
N THR A 140 7.50 7.12 -1.15
CA THR A 140 8.41 6.26 -0.39
C THR A 140 9.44 7.10 0.37
N ILE A 141 10.02 8.11 -0.28
CA ILE A 141 10.94 9.05 0.37
C ILE A 141 10.20 9.78 1.50
N TYR A 142 9.02 10.33 1.21
CA TYR A 142 8.17 10.98 2.21
C TYR A 142 7.87 10.08 3.42
N ALA A 143 7.56 8.80 3.18
CA ALA A 143 7.27 7.85 4.26
C ALA A 143 8.50 7.53 5.12
N ILE A 144 9.71 7.62 4.56
CA ILE A 144 10.96 7.34 5.28
C ILE A 144 11.44 8.56 6.06
N THR A 145 11.39 9.76 5.46
CA THR A 145 11.97 10.99 6.01
C THR A 145 11.09 11.68 7.05
N ARG A 146 9.78 11.41 7.04
CA ARG A 146 8.84 12.00 8.00
C ARG A 146 9.08 11.46 9.42
N ASP A 147 8.92 12.35 10.40
CA ASP A 147 8.84 11.98 11.81
C ASP A 147 7.50 11.28 12.10
N TRP A 148 7.60 10.10 12.70
CA TRP A 148 6.47 9.26 13.03
C TRP A 148 6.41 8.98 14.54
N PRO A 149 5.23 8.67 15.09
CA PRO A 149 5.12 8.11 16.44
C PRO A 149 5.99 6.87 16.60
N LEU A 150 6.50 6.63 17.82
CA LEU A 150 7.51 5.62 18.12
C LEU A 150 7.18 4.24 17.53
N SER A 151 5.95 3.73 17.71
CA SER A 151 5.56 2.41 17.19
C SER A 151 5.62 2.32 15.67
N VAL A 152 5.24 3.41 14.99
CA VAL A 152 5.29 3.51 13.53
C VAL A 152 6.74 3.57 13.07
N GLU A 153 7.59 4.30 13.81
CA GLU A 153 9.01 4.44 13.53
C GLU A 153 9.76 3.12 13.67
N VAL A 154 9.53 2.38 14.75
CA VAL A 154 10.11 1.05 14.95
C VAL A 154 9.66 0.11 13.83
N SER A 155 8.37 0.10 13.48
CA SER A 155 7.83 -0.71 12.39
C SER A 155 8.46 -0.36 11.04
N ARG A 156 8.67 0.93 10.77
CA ARG A 156 9.42 1.43 9.61
C ARG A 156 10.82 0.87 9.57
N ASN A 157 11.56 1.04 10.65
CA ASN A 157 12.96 0.67 10.72
C ASN A 157 13.11 -0.86 10.57
N LEU A 158 12.23 -1.65 11.18
CA LEU A 158 12.20 -3.10 11.00
C LEU A 158 11.89 -3.51 9.55
N LEU A 159 10.92 -2.86 8.90
CA LEU A 159 10.63 -3.12 7.49
C LEU A 159 11.84 -2.80 6.59
N SER A 160 12.52 -1.68 6.85
CA SER A 160 13.76 -1.31 6.16
C SER A 160 14.87 -2.35 6.38
N VAL A 161 15.00 -2.91 7.59
CA VAL A 161 15.94 -4.00 7.89
C VAL A 161 15.59 -5.27 7.09
N PHE A 162 14.31 -5.62 6.98
CA PHE A 162 13.90 -6.77 6.17
C PHE A 162 14.18 -6.57 4.68
N ILE A 163 13.88 -5.38 4.15
CA ILE A 163 14.21 -5.02 2.76
C ILE A 163 15.73 -5.07 2.56
N PHE A 164 16.52 -4.61 3.52
CA PHE A 164 17.97 -4.71 3.47
C PHE A 164 18.47 -6.16 3.39
N PHE A 165 17.90 -7.08 4.19
CA PHE A 165 18.23 -8.51 4.08
C PHE A 165 17.88 -9.07 2.71
N ILE A 166 16.69 -8.75 2.18
CA ILE A 166 16.27 -9.15 0.83
C ILE A 166 17.28 -8.64 -0.21
N VAL A 167 17.68 -7.37 -0.14
CA VAL A 167 18.64 -6.76 -1.07
C VAL A 167 19.98 -7.49 -1.03
N ILE A 168 20.54 -7.76 0.15
CA ILE A 168 21.80 -8.52 0.29
C ILE A 168 21.72 -9.86 -0.43
N ASP A 169 20.62 -10.59 -0.21
CA ASP A 169 20.47 -11.94 -0.71
C ASP A 169 20.26 -11.98 -2.23
N VAL A 170 19.44 -11.07 -2.75
CA VAL A 170 19.20 -10.95 -4.19
C VAL A 170 20.44 -10.42 -4.92
N LEU A 171 21.23 -9.51 -4.35
CA LEU A 171 22.51 -9.11 -4.92
C LEU A 171 23.49 -10.28 -4.98
N SER A 172 23.53 -11.11 -3.94
CA SER A 172 24.30 -12.35 -3.96
C SER A 172 23.81 -13.32 -5.03
N LEU A 173 22.48 -13.44 -5.22
CA LEU A 173 21.90 -14.24 -6.28
C LEU A 173 22.35 -13.74 -7.67
N ILE A 174 22.28 -12.44 -7.91
CA ILE A 174 22.74 -11.80 -9.16
C ILE A 174 24.23 -12.10 -9.38
N TRP A 175 25.05 -11.95 -8.34
CA TRP A 175 26.47 -12.27 -8.39
C TRP A 175 26.73 -13.73 -8.77
N PHE A 176 26.02 -14.69 -8.17
CA PHE A 176 26.15 -16.11 -8.52
C PHE A 176 25.68 -16.42 -9.95
N LEU A 177 24.62 -15.74 -10.41
CA LEU A 177 24.15 -15.86 -11.79
C LEU A 177 25.20 -15.36 -12.78
N MET A 178 25.80 -14.19 -12.54
CA MET A 178 26.87 -13.61 -13.36
C MET A 178 28.17 -14.45 -13.31
N SER A 179 28.51 -14.98 -12.14
CA SER A 179 29.71 -15.80 -11.92
C SER A 179 29.58 -17.24 -12.44
N LYS A 180 28.51 -17.57 -13.18
CA LYS A 180 28.22 -18.92 -13.70
C LYS A 180 28.20 -20.02 -12.63
N LYS A 181 28.00 -19.66 -11.36
CA LYS A 181 27.87 -20.62 -10.26
C LYS A 181 26.47 -21.22 -10.23
N ASP A 182 26.36 -22.46 -9.75
CA ASP A 182 25.06 -23.04 -9.46
C ASP A 182 24.42 -22.33 -8.27
N VAL A 183 23.13 -22.05 -8.41
CA VAL A 183 22.35 -21.23 -7.48
C VAL A 183 21.51 -22.12 -6.56
N GLY A 184 21.29 -23.40 -6.92
CA GLY A 184 20.46 -24.32 -6.13
C GLY A 184 18.97 -23.93 -6.07
N LEU A 185 18.54 -22.98 -6.91
CA LEU A 185 17.19 -22.41 -6.97
C LEU A 185 16.61 -22.61 -8.38
N ASN A 186 15.27 -22.63 -8.51
CA ASN A 186 14.64 -22.55 -9.82
C ASN A 186 14.99 -21.21 -10.49
N TYR A 187 15.52 -21.26 -11.72
CA TYR A 187 15.96 -20.06 -12.43
C TYR A 187 14.82 -19.10 -12.77
N GLU A 188 13.63 -19.58 -13.11
CA GLU A 188 12.46 -18.70 -13.33
C GLU A 188 12.15 -17.93 -12.04
N TYR A 189 12.11 -18.64 -10.91
CA TYR A 189 11.90 -18.04 -9.61
C TYR A 189 12.99 -17.01 -9.26
N ALA A 190 14.26 -17.28 -9.60
CA ALA A 190 15.36 -16.33 -9.43
C ALA A 190 15.13 -15.05 -10.24
N VAL A 191 14.74 -15.17 -11.51
CA VAL A 191 14.49 -14.04 -12.40
C VAL A 191 13.30 -13.22 -11.93
N PHE A 192 12.20 -13.87 -11.54
CA PHE A 192 11.07 -13.19 -10.92
C PHE A 192 11.49 -12.42 -9.67
N SER A 193 12.30 -13.02 -8.80
CA SER A 193 12.78 -12.38 -7.57
C SER A 193 13.62 -11.14 -7.87
N ILE A 194 14.49 -11.19 -8.87
CA ILE A 194 15.24 -10.02 -9.32
C ILE A 194 14.29 -8.93 -9.81
N VAL A 195 13.34 -9.26 -10.71
CA VAL A 195 12.38 -8.29 -11.24
C VAL A 195 11.51 -7.67 -10.15
N PHE A 196 11.02 -8.46 -9.19
CA PHE A 196 10.23 -7.92 -8.07
C PHE A 196 11.05 -7.04 -7.13
N LEU A 197 12.37 -7.27 -6.99
CA LEU A 197 13.24 -6.33 -6.31
C LEU A 197 13.35 -5.01 -7.07
N TRP A 198 13.53 -5.05 -8.40
CA TRP A 198 13.53 -3.84 -9.24
C TRP A 198 12.20 -3.06 -9.11
N ILE A 199 11.07 -3.76 -9.04
CA ILE A 199 9.76 -3.15 -8.80
C ILE A 199 9.70 -2.45 -7.45
N ILE A 200 10.26 -3.03 -6.37
CA ILE A 200 10.36 -2.34 -5.07
C ILE A 200 11.24 -1.10 -5.20
N ILE A 201 12.40 -1.19 -5.86
CA ILE A 201 13.29 -0.03 -6.05
C ILE A 201 12.59 1.07 -6.85
N ALA A 202 11.78 0.72 -7.85
CA ALA A 202 11.00 1.68 -8.63
C ALA A 202 9.99 2.48 -7.78
N THR A 203 9.64 2.02 -6.56
CA THR A 203 8.78 2.81 -5.65
C THR A 203 9.46 4.08 -5.12
N PHE A 204 10.78 4.22 -5.26
CA PHE A 204 11.52 5.44 -4.91
C PHE A 204 11.41 6.52 -5.98
N LEU A 205 10.91 6.19 -7.18
CA LEU A 205 10.65 7.18 -8.22
C LEU A 205 9.64 8.25 -7.74
N PRO A 206 9.66 9.46 -8.33
CA PRO A 206 8.82 10.60 -7.96
C PRO A 206 7.33 10.40 -8.32
N ILE A 207 6.67 9.40 -7.72
CA ILE A 207 5.30 9.00 -8.05
C ILE A 207 4.44 9.06 -6.78
N ARG A 208 3.65 10.14 -6.62
CA ARG A 208 2.77 10.34 -5.45
C ARG A 208 1.60 9.36 -5.37
N TYR A 209 1.18 8.78 -6.50
CA TYR A 209 0.04 7.85 -6.56
C TYR A 209 0.43 6.40 -6.31
N PHE A 210 1.72 6.10 -6.19
CA PHE A 210 2.20 4.77 -5.87
C PHE A 210 1.88 4.43 -4.42
N ASN A 211 1.29 3.26 -4.18
CA ASN A 211 1.12 2.72 -2.83
C ASN A 211 2.26 1.71 -2.58
N PRO A 212 3.42 2.14 -2.06
CA PRO A 212 4.57 1.25 -1.90
C PRO A 212 4.28 0.09 -0.95
N ALA A 213 3.40 0.28 0.04
CA ALA A 213 3.04 -0.79 0.96
C ALA A 213 2.36 -1.97 0.25
N ARG A 214 1.48 -1.67 -0.71
CA ARG A 214 0.85 -2.70 -1.54
C ARG A 214 1.86 -3.41 -2.42
N ILE A 215 2.81 -2.67 -2.98
CA ILE A 215 3.79 -3.21 -3.91
C ILE A 215 4.79 -4.09 -3.18
N ILE A 216 5.33 -3.63 -2.05
CA ILE A 216 6.18 -4.44 -1.17
C ILE A 216 5.44 -5.72 -0.80
N HIS A 217 4.17 -5.64 -0.38
CA HIS A 217 3.41 -6.82 0.00
C HIS A 217 3.25 -7.85 -1.12
N ILE A 218 2.85 -7.42 -2.33
CA ILE A 218 2.75 -8.31 -3.50
C ILE A 218 4.13 -8.90 -3.85
N SER A 219 5.19 -8.08 -3.83
CA SER A 219 6.56 -8.52 -4.14
C SER A 219 7.08 -9.56 -3.13
N LEU A 220 6.61 -9.55 -1.87
CA LEU A 220 7.00 -10.53 -0.86
C LEU A 220 6.57 -11.96 -1.21
N CYS A 221 5.59 -12.18 -2.12
CA CYS A 221 5.30 -13.52 -2.65
C CYS A 221 6.52 -14.19 -3.29
N PHE A 222 7.45 -13.41 -3.83
CA PHE A 222 8.72 -13.90 -4.40
C PHE A 222 9.91 -13.61 -3.47
N LEU A 223 9.88 -12.48 -2.74
CA LEU A 223 11.03 -12.00 -1.99
C LEU A 223 11.12 -12.47 -0.54
N ALA A 224 10.02 -12.94 0.06
CA ALA A 224 10.02 -13.32 1.49
C ALA A 224 11.11 -14.34 1.87
N PRO A 225 11.38 -15.41 1.08
CA PRO A 225 12.45 -16.35 1.41
C PRO A 225 13.84 -15.71 1.48
N PHE A 226 14.10 -14.71 0.62
CA PHE A 226 15.36 -13.97 0.57
C PHE A 226 15.63 -13.13 1.83
N CYS A 227 14.57 -12.77 2.58
CA CYS A 227 14.74 -12.10 3.87
C CYS A 227 15.42 -13.03 4.90
N VAL A 228 15.04 -14.31 4.91
CA VAL A 228 15.57 -15.31 5.86
C VAL A 228 17.02 -15.65 5.54
N THR A 229 17.30 -15.99 4.28
CA THR A 229 18.66 -16.31 3.80
C THR A 229 19.57 -15.08 3.83
N GLY A 230 19.01 -13.90 3.56
CA GLY A 230 19.70 -12.62 3.66
C GLY A 230 20.13 -12.29 5.09
N CYS A 231 19.28 -12.57 6.09
CA CYS A 231 19.63 -12.41 7.49
C CYS A 231 20.79 -13.35 7.89
N GLU A 232 20.73 -14.63 7.50
CA GLU A 232 21.83 -15.58 7.72
C GLU A 232 23.14 -15.08 7.11
N ARG A 233 23.09 -14.56 5.87
CA ARG A 233 24.26 -14.03 5.16
C ARG A 233 24.79 -12.75 5.80
N ALA A 234 23.91 -11.83 6.20
CA ALA A 234 24.29 -10.59 6.89
C ALA A 234 25.03 -10.89 8.19
N ILE A 235 24.49 -11.80 9.02
CA ILE A 235 25.12 -12.22 10.28
C ILE A 235 26.49 -12.85 10.00
N LYS A 236 26.61 -13.74 9.02
CA LYS A 236 27.90 -14.35 8.66
C LYS A 236 28.94 -13.32 8.22
N ASN A 237 28.55 -12.35 7.38
CA ASN A 237 29.45 -11.30 6.91
C ASN A 237 29.90 -10.39 8.07
N THR A 238 28.97 -10.01 8.96
CA THR A 238 29.31 -9.22 10.16
C THR A 238 30.24 -9.99 11.09
N LEU A 239 30.01 -11.29 11.30
CA LEU A 239 30.89 -12.13 12.11
C LEU A 239 32.26 -12.33 11.48
N TYR A 240 32.37 -12.40 10.16
CA TYR A 240 33.66 -12.46 9.49
C TYR A 240 34.50 -11.21 9.78
N ILE A 241 33.87 -10.02 9.72
CA ILE A 241 34.50 -8.74 10.07
C ILE A 241 34.88 -8.71 11.56
N ILE A 242 33.97 -9.12 12.45
CA ILE A 242 34.21 -9.12 13.90
C ILE A 242 35.22 -10.18 14.33
N LYS A 243 35.32 -11.33 13.64
CA LYS A 243 36.34 -12.36 13.91
C LYS A 243 37.76 -11.86 13.71
N SER A 244 37.94 -10.84 12.88
CA SER A 244 39.19 -10.09 12.80
C SER A 244 39.57 -9.39 14.12
N ILE A 245 38.64 -9.32 15.09
CA ILE A 245 38.76 -8.59 16.37
C ILE A 245 38.43 -9.48 17.60
N LYS A 246 37.47 -10.41 17.52
CA LYS A 246 37.05 -11.35 18.59
C LYS A 246 36.56 -12.70 18.06
N ASN A 247 36.96 -13.81 18.68
CA ASN A 247 36.55 -15.19 18.32
C ASN A 247 35.08 -15.51 18.68
N ILE A 248 34.12 -14.84 18.04
CA ILE A 248 32.69 -15.13 18.19
C ILE A 248 32.21 -15.96 16.99
N THR A 249 31.50 -17.05 17.25
CA THR A 249 30.84 -17.88 16.23
C THR A 249 29.37 -18.04 16.54
N ILE A 250 28.50 -17.68 15.58
CA ILE A 250 27.06 -17.99 15.65
C ILE A 250 26.79 -19.13 14.68
N SER A 251 26.10 -20.17 15.16
CA SER A 251 25.66 -21.29 14.33
C SER A 251 24.46 -20.90 13.46
N LYS A 252 24.18 -21.68 12.41
CA LYS A 252 23.00 -21.49 11.56
C LYS A 252 21.67 -21.53 12.33
N ASN A 253 21.59 -22.36 13.36
CA ASN A 253 20.43 -22.39 14.26
C ASN A 253 20.33 -21.10 15.09
N GLY A 254 21.45 -20.46 15.42
CA GLY A 254 21.49 -19.15 16.06
C GLY A 254 20.92 -18.03 15.18
N SER A 255 21.25 -18.00 13.88
CA SER A 255 20.69 -16.99 12.96
C SER A 255 19.17 -17.10 12.83
N TYR A 256 18.63 -18.33 12.79
CA TYR A 256 17.18 -18.52 12.74
C TYR A 256 16.49 -18.08 14.03
N LYS A 257 17.08 -18.33 15.20
CA LYS A 257 16.55 -17.82 16.48
C LYS A 257 16.52 -16.30 16.51
N ILE A 258 17.59 -15.63 16.06
CA ILE A 258 17.65 -14.17 15.97
C ILE A 258 16.55 -13.65 15.04
N PHE A 259 16.40 -14.26 13.86
CA PHE A 259 15.37 -13.87 12.92
C PHE A 259 13.95 -14.08 13.46
N SER A 260 13.69 -15.18 14.18
CA SER A 260 12.41 -15.41 14.85
C SER A 260 12.10 -14.35 15.92
N VAL A 261 13.10 -13.91 16.68
CA VAL A 261 12.93 -12.80 17.65
C VAL A 261 12.60 -11.50 16.92
N LEU A 262 13.30 -11.18 15.83
CA LEU A 262 12.99 -10.00 15.00
C LEU A 262 11.56 -10.03 14.47
N LEU A 263 11.08 -11.20 14.00
CA LEU A 263 9.69 -11.36 13.56
C LEU A 263 8.69 -11.21 14.71
N ALA A 264 8.99 -11.73 15.90
CA ALA A 264 8.14 -11.57 17.07
C ALA A 264 8.03 -10.10 17.47
N VAL A 265 9.14 -9.36 17.50
CA VAL A 265 9.13 -7.91 17.75
C VAL A 265 8.31 -7.20 16.67
N PHE A 266 8.55 -7.51 15.38
CA PHE A 266 7.80 -6.92 14.28
C PHE A 266 6.29 -7.16 14.40
N LEU A 267 5.88 -8.36 14.83
CA LEU A 267 4.48 -8.71 15.06
C LEU A 267 3.85 -7.90 16.21
N LEU A 268 4.56 -7.72 17.33
CA LEU A 268 4.06 -6.95 18.48
C LEU A 268 3.83 -5.48 18.13
N PHE A 269 4.72 -4.88 17.34
CA PHE A 269 4.53 -3.52 16.84
C PHE A 269 3.43 -3.46 15.77
N ASN A 270 3.40 -4.41 14.83
CA ASN A 270 2.42 -4.39 13.74
C ASN A 270 0.98 -4.68 14.16
N SER A 271 0.78 -5.45 15.22
CA SER A 271 -0.55 -5.71 15.79
C SER A 271 -1.10 -4.53 16.60
N GLY A 272 -0.24 -3.59 16.99
CA GLY A 272 -0.58 -2.50 17.89
C GLY A 272 -0.45 -2.83 19.37
N PHE A 273 -0.06 -4.07 19.71
CA PHE A 273 0.16 -4.48 21.10
C PHE A 273 1.17 -3.58 21.81
N ALA A 274 2.31 -3.31 21.17
CA ALA A 274 3.34 -2.44 21.75
C ALA A 274 2.82 -1.02 22.02
N SER A 275 2.04 -0.46 21.08
CA SER A 275 1.49 0.87 21.21
C SER A 275 0.43 0.98 22.31
N GLU A 276 -0.45 -0.02 22.43
CA GLU A 276 -1.55 0.01 23.40
C GLU A 276 -1.13 -0.39 24.81
N VAL A 277 -0.28 -1.42 24.94
CA VAL A 277 0.02 -2.04 26.24
C VAL A 277 1.33 -1.53 26.83
N ILE A 278 2.34 -1.24 26.01
CA ILE A 278 3.69 -0.93 26.48
C ILE A 278 3.96 0.57 26.48
N ILE A 279 3.65 1.26 25.38
CA ILE A 279 4.08 2.66 25.17
C ILE A 279 3.03 3.66 25.67
N GLY A 280 1.77 3.51 25.28
CA GLY A 280 0.71 4.42 25.73
C GLY A 280 0.82 5.85 25.17
N GLY A 281 0.10 6.78 25.81
CA GLY A 281 0.20 8.22 25.53
C GLY A 281 -0.17 8.60 24.10
N THR A 282 0.68 9.41 23.46
CA THR A 282 0.49 9.93 22.09
C THR A 282 0.98 8.98 21.00
N ASP A 283 1.24 7.71 21.31
CA ASP A 283 1.70 6.74 20.33
C ASP A 283 0.55 6.20 19.46
N TYR A 284 0.91 5.72 18.26
CA TYR A 284 -0.06 5.29 17.25
C TYR A 284 -0.19 3.77 17.20
N SER A 285 -1.43 3.32 17.32
CA SER A 285 -1.79 1.92 17.12
C SER A 285 -2.49 1.71 15.77
N PRO A 286 -2.13 0.66 15.01
CA PRO A 286 -2.78 0.32 13.76
C PRO A 286 -4.26 -0.04 13.89
N SER A 287 -4.70 -0.53 15.05
CA SER A 287 -6.08 -0.93 15.31
C SER A 287 -6.91 0.26 15.79
N THR A 288 -7.77 0.77 14.91
CA THR A 288 -8.64 1.91 15.25
C THR A 288 -9.71 1.57 16.30
N LEU A 289 -10.05 0.29 16.47
CA LEU A 289 -11.02 -0.13 17.48
C LEU A 289 -10.41 -0.14 18.88
N LEU A 290 -9.17 -0.62 19.00
CA LEU A 290 -8.45 -0.64 20.28
C LEU A 290 -8.01 0.77 20.68
N HIS A 291 -7.53 1.55 19.71
CA HIS A 291 -7.00 2.88 19.95
C HIS A 291 -8.08 3.95 20.20
N LYS A 292 -9.35 3.66 19.88
CA LYS A 292 -10.43 4.66 19.77
C LYS A 292 -10.50 5.61 20.97
N GLU A 293 -10.62 5.07 22.18
CA GLU A 293 -10.81 5.89 23.39
C GLU A 293 -9.63 6.85 23.60
N ARG A 294 -8.40 6.35 23.48
CA ARG A 294 -7.17 7.15 23.54
C ARG A 294 -7.06 8.16 22.40
N ALA A 295 -7.47 7.78 21.19
CA ALA A 295 -7.42 8.61 19.99
C ALA A 295 -8.29 9.87 20.09
N LEU A 296 -9.41 9.79 20.81
CA LEU A 296 -10.35 10.90 20.98
C LEU A 296 -9.73 12.06 21.78
N GLU A 297 -8.76 11.77 22.65
CA GLU A 297 -8.07 12.76 23.48
C GLU A 297 -6.89 13.43 22.76
N ILE A 298 -6.33 12.78 21.73
CA ILE A 298 -5.13 13.26 21.03
C ILE A 298 -5.50 14.29 19.97
N ARG A 299 -5.07 15.54 20.18
CA ARG A 299 -5.27 16.67 19.27
C ARG A 299 -4.13 16.85 18.28
N ASP A 300 -3.82 15.81 17.52
CA ASP A 300 -2.80 15.81 16.47
C ASP A 300 -3.45 15.59 15.08
N PRO A 301 -3.01 16.31 14.01
CA PRO A 301 -3.64 16.20 12.70
C PRO A 301 -3.56 14.79 12.10
N LEU A 302 -2.49 14.03 12.36
CA LEU A 302 -2.36 12.65 11.88
C LEU A 302 -3.37 11.75 12.58
N PHE A 303 -3.53 11.90 13.90
CA PHE A 303 -4.47 11.10 14.68
C PHE A 303 -5.93 11.38 14.30
N ILE A 304 -6.30 12.66 14.23
CA ILE A 304 -7.63 13.07 13.77
C ILE A 304 -7.88 12.54 12.36
N HIS A 305 -6.91 12.69 11.46
CA HIS A 305 -7.07 12.19 10.10
C HIS A 305 -7.27 10.68 10.03
N ILE A 306 -6.47 9.90 10.75
CA ILE A 306 -6.56 8.43 10.68
C ILE A 306 -7.81 7.91 11.38
N LEU A 307 -8.17 8.47 12.54
CA LEU A 307 -9.34 8.06 13.31
C LEU A 307 -10.62 8.32 12.53
N TYR A 308 -10.89 9.57 12.15
CA TYR A 308 -12.17 9.97 11.54
C TYR A 308 -12.31 9.55 10.07
N ASN A 309 -11.22 9.06 9.45
CA ASN A 309 -11.28 8.35 8.16
C ASN A 309 -11.91 6.95 8.31
N ARG A 310 -11.80 6.32 9.49
CA ARG A 310 -12.23 4.94 9.73
C ARG A 310 -13.38 4.81 10.72
N TYR A 311 -13.52 5.76 11.64
CA TYR A 311 -14.55 5.83 12.65
C TYR A 311 -15.55 6.94 12.31
N PHE A 312 -16.83 6.59 12.30
CA PHE A 312 -17.94 7.50 12.05
C PHE A 312 -18.82 7.56 13.30
N PRO A 313 -18.68 8.60 14.15
CA PRO A 313 -19.63 8.87 15.22
C PRO A 313 -21.06 8.91 14.69
N GLU A 314 -22.04 8.53 15.50
CA GLU A 314 -23.45 8.54 15.11
C GLU A 314 -23.93 9.93 14.69
N TYR A 315 -23.36 10.99 15.29
CA TYR A 315 -23.61 12.38 14.90
C TYR A 315 -23.37 12.61 13.40
N ASP A 316 -22.24 12.11 12.87
CA ASP A 316 -21.90 12.24 11.45
C ASP A 316 -22.85 11.42 10.56
N VAL A 317 -23.31 10.27 11.04
CA VAL A 317 -24.26 9.43 10.32
C VAL A 317 -25.62 10.13 10.22
N PHE A 318 -26.11 10.70 11.32
CA PHE A 318 -27.39 11.40 11.35
C PHE A 318 -27.34 12.71 10.56
N GLY A 319 -26.24 13.47 10.63
CA GLY A 319 -26.05 14.67 9.80
C GLY A 319 -26.05 14.35 8.30
N ALA A 320 -25.37 13.27 7.90
CA ALA A 320 -25.36 12.82 6.51
C ALA A 320 -26.75 12.36 6.02
N ARG A 321 -27.52 11.63 6.85
CA ARG A 321 -28.89 11.21 6.53
C ARG A 321 -29.85 12.40 6.44
N TRP A 322 -29.69 13.38 7.33
CA TRP A 322 -30.48 14.60 7.29
C TRP A 322 -30.23 15.38 5.99
N LEU A 323 -28.95 15.51 5.57
CA LEU A 323 -28.61 16.13 4.29
C LEU A 323 -29.24 15.39 3.11
N SER A 324 -29.24 14.06 3.13
CA SER A 324 -29.84 13.25 2.06
C SER A 324 -31.33 13.55 1.85
N THR A 325 -32.05 13.83 2.94
CA THR A 325 -33.51 13.99 2.95
C THR A 325 -33.98 15.43 2.80
N ASN A 326 -33.21 16.41 3.30
CA ASN A 326 -33.67 17.80 3.43
C ASN A 326 -32.96 18.79 2.49
N ARG A 327 -31.88 18.39 1.82
CA ARG A 327 -31.12 19.30 0.95
C ARG A 327 -31.83 19.52 -0.39
N ASN A 328 -31.63 20.70 -0.97
CA ASN A 328 -31.90 20.91 -2.38
C ASN A 328 -30.87 20.15 -3.23
N ASN A 329 -31.34 19.29 -4.13
CA ASN A 329 -30.48 18.44 -4.95
C ASN A 329 -29.53 19.19 -5.89
N ASN A 330 -29.89 20.42 -6.26
CA ASN A 330 -29.13 21.26 -7.18
C ASN A 330 -27.96 22.01 -6.50
N ILE A 331 -27.93 22.02 -5.17
CA ILE A 331 -26.92 22.73 -4.39
C ILE A 331 -25.85 21.75 -3.92
N LYS A 332 -24.58 22.13 -4.13
CA LYS A 332 -23.43 21.30 -3.78
C LYS A 332 -23.14 21.33 -2.28
N ILE A 333 -22.48 20.28 -1.80
CA ILE A 333 -22.01 20.16 -0.42
C ILE A 333 -20.51 20.33 -0.39
N GLY A 334 -20.02 21.27 0.42
CA GLY A 334 -18.60 21.37 0.72
C GLY A 334 -18.30 21.02 2.17
N PHE A 335 -17.04 20.68 2.40
CA PHE A 335 -16.50 20.27 3.69
C PHE A 335 -15.07 20.79 3.81
N PHE A 336 -14.51 20.82 5.01
CA PHE A 336 -13.16 21.36 5.23
C PHE A 336 -12.06 20.32 5.29
N ASP A 337 -12.42 19.03 5.35
CA ASP A 337 -11.44 17.96 5.53
C ASP A 337 -11.21 17.12 4.27
N TYR A 338 -9.94 17.01 3.87
CA TYR A 338 -9.58 16.15 2.75
C TYR A 338 -9.65 14.67 3.14
N GLY A 339 -10.44 13.91 2.38
CA GLY A 339 -10.53 12.46 2.58
C GLY A 339 -11.19 12.05 3.89
N ILE A 340 -11.79 12.97 4.65
CA ILE A 340 -12.56 12.66 5.86
C ILE A 340 -14.00 13.15 5.66
N GLY A 341 -14.20 14.34 5.09
CA GLY A 341 -15.51 15.01 5.08
C GLY A 341 -16.64 14.26 4.37
N TRP A 342 -16.35 13.50 3.31
CA TRP A 342 -17.38 12.94 2.43
C TRP A 342 -17.78 11.47 2.71
N TYR A 343 -17.02 10.72 3.52
CA TYR A 343 -17.32 9.30 3.73
C TYR A 343 -18.72 9.06 4.32
N PRO A 344 -19.15 9.78 5.39
CA PRO A 344 -20.51 9.61 5.90
C PRO A 344 -21.58 10.00 4.87
N LEU A 345 -21.35 11.06 4.10
CA LEU A 345 -22.26 11.52 3.04
C LEU A 345 -22.51 10.44 1.99
N ARG A 346 -21.44 9.73 1.59
CA ARG A 346 -21.53 8.65 0.60
C ARG A 346 -22.13 7.38 1.17
N SER A 347 -21.62 6.92 2.31
CA SER A 347 -21.95 5.60 2.86
C SER A 347 -23.30 5.56 3.58
N TYR A 348 -23.67 6.64 4.26
CA TYR A 348 -24.91 6.70 5.06
C TYR A 348 -25.92 7.69 4.51
N GLY A 349 -25.46 8.78 3.89
CA GLY A 349 -26.32 9.72 3.19
C GLY A 349 -26.72 9.24 1.78
N MET A 350 -26.05 8.24 1.21
CA MET A 350 -26.25 7.80 -0.18
C MET A 350 -26.16 8.96 -1.19
N ILE A 351 -25.43 10.03 -0.85
CA ILE A 351 -25.31 11.22 -1.68
C ILE A 351 -24.23 10.94 -2.74
N PRO A 352 -24.50 11.15 -4.03
CA PRO A 352 -23.56 10.80 -5.08
C PRO A 352 -22.38 11.80 -5.13
N PRO A 353 -21.17 11.38 -5.55
CA PRO A 353 -19.97 12.24 -5.57
C PRO A 353 -20.12 13.54 -6.36
N GLU A 354 -20.99 13.52 -7.37
CA GLU A 354 -21.32 14.67 -8.19
C GLU A 354 -22.02 15.76 -7.38
N SER A 355 -22.65 15.46 -6.25
CA SER A 355 -23.24 16.47 -5.37
C SER A 355 -22.20 17.17 -4.47
N TYR A 356 -20.94 16.74 -4.50
CA TYR A 356 -19.89 17.34 -3.69
C TYR A 356 -19.22 18.48 -4.44
N TYR A 357 -18.95 19.57 -3.73
CA TYR A 357 -18.07 20.63 -4.21
C TYR A 357 -16.60 20.25 -4.00
N GLY A 358 -16.30 19.58 -2.87
CA GLY A 358 -14.95 19.22 -2.45
C GLY A 358 -14.51 19.95 -1.19
N VAL A 359 -13.20 19.98 -0.96
CA VAL A 359 -12.59 20.65 0.20
C VAL A 359 -12.63 22.16 0.00
N ILE A 360 -13.36 22.89 0.84
CA ILE A 360 -13.52 24.36 0.74
C ILE A 360 -12.22 25.10 1.16
N GLY A 361 -11.42 24.50 2.05
CA GLY A 361 -10.07 24.98 2.39
C GLY A 361 -9.96 26.47 2.74
N LYS A 362 -8.80 27.08 2.39
CA LYS A 362 -8.50 28.51 2.56
C LYS A 362 -9.05 29.40 1.44
N ASP A 363 -9.83 28.87 0.51
CA ASP A 363 -10.34 29.69 -0.59
C ASP A 363 -11.54 30.54 -0.12
N THR A 364 -11.33 31.85 -0.06
CA THR A 364 -12.36 32.83 0.36
C THR A 364 -13.50 32.97 -0.64
N GLU A 365 -13.29 32.73 -1.93
CA GLU A 365 -14.35 32.82 -2.93
C GLU A 365 -15.31 31.65 -2.83
N LEU A 366 -14.76 30.45 -2.60
CA LEU A 366 -15.56 29.24 -2.41
C LEU A 366 -16.43 29.33 -1.17
N ARG A 367 -15.92 29.96 -0.10
CA ARG A 367 -16.68 30.26 1.11
C ARG A 367 -17.82 31.25 0.91
N LYS A 368 -17.88 31.99 -0.21
CA LYS A 368 -18.98 32.95 -0.50
C LYS A 368 -20.11 32.36 -1.35
N ARG A 369 -19.94 31.16 -1.93
CA ARG A 369 -20.95 30.53 -2.79
C ARG A 369 -22.14 29.97 -2.02
N PHE A 370 -23.28 29.84 -2.70
CA PHE A 370 -24.47 29.13 -2.22
C PHE A 370 -24.19 27.63 -2.18
N LEU A 371 -23.86 27.12 -0.99
CA LEU A 371 -23.52 25.72 -0.75
C LEU A 371 -23.92 25.30 0.66
N TYR A 372 -24.14 24.00 0.83
CA TYR A 372 -24.23 23.38 2.15
C TYR A 372 -22.81 23.15 2.68
N ILE A 373 -22.53 23.60 3.90
CA ILE A 373 -21.31 23.26 4.63
C ILE A 373 -21.65 22.15 5.59
N TYR A 374 -20.97 21.01 5.44
CA TYR A 374 -21.10 19.89 6.36
C TYR A 374 -19.90 19.82 7.30
N LEU A 375 -20.16 20.01 8.60
CA LEU A 375 -19.17 19.89 9.67
C LEU A 375 -19.42 18.59 10.44
N ARG A 376 -18.35 17.80 10.57
CA ARG A 376 -18.33 16.53 11.30
C ARG A 376 -18.00 16.72 12.77
N TYR A 377 -18.09 15.65 13.55
CA TYR A 377 -17.80 15.63 14.99
C TYR A 377 -16.47 16.26 15.38
N HIS A 378 -15.37 15.90 14.71
CA HIS A 378 -14.08 16.50 15.04
C HIS A 378 -14.01 17.99 14.69
N ASN A 379 -14.78 18.45 13.70
CA ASN A 379 -14.88 19.87 13.40
C ASN A 379 -15.58 20.61 14.54
N CYS A 380 -16.75 20.12 14.95
CA CYS A 380 -17.57 20.78 15.96
C CYS A 380 -16.95 20.72 17.37
N VAL A 381 -16.42 19.57 17.76
CA VAL A 381 -15.90 19.34 19.13
C VAL A 381 -14.47 19.85 19.28
N ASN A 382 -13.60 19.59 18.30
CA ASN A 382 -12.18 19.98 18.41
C ASN A 382 -11.90 21.38 17.82
N GLY A 383 -12.84 21.97 17.06
CA GLY A 383 -12.67 23.29 16.47
C GLY A 383 -11.59 23.35 15.38
N VAL A 384 -11.27 22.21 14.76
CA VAL A 384 -10.19 22.08 13.76
C VAL A 384 -10.65 21.37 12.49
N ALA A 385 -9.95 21.64 11.40
CA ALA A 385 -10.06 20.96 10.13
C ALA A 385 -8.69 20.47 9.65
N VAL A 386 -8.69 19.39 8.87
CA VAL A 386 -7.52 18.79 8.20
C VAL A 386 -7.71 18.87 6.68
N PRO A 387 -7.43 20.04 6.06
CA PRO A 387 -7.78 20.29 4.66
C PRO A 387 -6.81 19.68 3.65
N GLU A 388 -5.65 19.20 4.10
CA GLU A 388 -4.59 18.70 3.22
C GLU A 388 -4.53 17.17 3.25
N ARG A 389 -4.22 16.56 2.10
CA ARG A 389 -4.02 15.10 1.97
C ARG A 389 -2.62 14.66 2.40
N TYR A 390 -1.63 15.49 2.09
CA TYR A 390 -0.21 15.27 2.31
C TYR A 390 0.31 16.43 3.16
N CYS A 391 1.31 16.19 4.00
CA CYS A 391 1.81 17.18 4.96
C CYS A 391 0.69 17.72 5.87
N LEU A 392 -0.04 16.79 6.52
CA LEU A 392 -1.23 17.10 7.32
C LEU A 392 -0.99 18.26 8.30
N THR A 393 -1.76 19.33 8.14
CA THR A 393 -1.79 20.48 9.04
C THR A 393 -3.14 20.58 9.76
N LEU A 394 -3.14 21.02 11.02
CA LEU A 394 -4.36 21.45 11.70
C LEU A 394 -4.64 22.89 11.36
N GLN A 395 -5.87 23.18 10.95
CA GLN A 395 -6.34 24.54 10.77
C GLN A 395 -7.54 24.80 11.68
N SER A 396 -7.53 25.92 12.40
CA SER A 396 -8.65 26.29 13.28
C SER A 396 -9.88 26.64 12.46
N LEU A 397 -11.05 26.10 12.77
CA LEU A 397 -12.31 26.40 12.08
C LEU A 397 -12.75 27.87 12.14
N LYS A 398 -12.06 28.74 12.89
CA LYS A 398 -12.28 30.19 12.83
C LYS A 398 -12.13 30.77 11.42
N PHE A 399 -11.36 30.13 10.53
CA PHE A 399 -11.31 30.59 9.14
C PHE A 399 -12.61 30.31 8.37
N ALA A 400 -13.50 29.43 8.83
CA ALA A 400 -14.63 28.96 8.01
C ALA A 400 -15.74 30.00 7.73
N ASP A 401 -15.67 31.20 8.33
CA ASP A 401 -16.67 32.29 8.17
C ASP A 401 -18.11 31.80 8.33
N LEU A 402 -18.35 31.02 9.38
CA LEU A 402 -19.64 30.38 9.66
C LEU A 402 -20.67 31.39 10.18
N ASP A 403 -20.23 32.51 10.74
CA ASP A 403 -21.09 33.54 11.34
C ASP A 403 -22.01 34.21 10.30
N ASN A 404 -21.61 34.21 9.03
CA ASN A 404 -22.38 34.74 7.92
C ASN A 404 -23.37 33.73 7.30
N ARG A 405 -23.60 32.58 7.97
CA ARG A 405 -24.41 31.48 7.44
C ARG A 405 -25.40 30.98 8.48
N ASN A 406 -26.55 30.51 8.02
CA ASN A 406 -27.58 29.95 8.89
C ASN A 406 -27.24 28.51 9.23
N LYS A 407 -27.16 28.20 10.52
CA LYS A 407 -27.13 26.82 11.03
C LYS A 407 -28.53 26.23 10.86
N ILE A 408 -28.68 25.29 9.94
CA ILE A 408 -29.97 24.67 9.60
C ILE A 408 -30.14 23.29 10.25
N TYR A 409 -29.06 22.72 10.78
CA TYR A 409 -29.09 21.45 11.52
C TYR A 409 -27.97 21.41 12.55
N THR A 410 -28.28 20.85 13.71
CA THR A 410 -27.31 20.39 14.70
C THR A 410 -27.88 19.22 15.47
N ASN A 411 -27.01 18.28 15.84
CA ASN A 411 -27.32 17.19 16.76
C ASN A 411 -26.33 17.14 17.94
N GLY A 412 -25.66 18.25 18.25
CA GLY A 412 -24.66 18.35 19.31
C GLY A 412 -23.26 17.84 18.94
N GLY A 413 -23.11 17.11 17.84
CA GLY A 413 -21.82 16.60 17.37
C GLY A 413 -21.63 16.65 15.85
N SER A 414 -22.51 17.29 15.11
CA SER A 414 -22.36 17.59 13.69
C SER A 414 -23.24 18.78 13.37
N GLU A 415 -22.83 19.59 12.41
CA GLU A 415 -23.53 20.82 12.06
C GLU A 415 -23.61 21.00 10.56
N ILE A 416 -24.72 21.58 10.10
CA ILE A 416 -24.90 21.94 8.69
C ILE A 416 -25.27 23.41 8.61
N TYR A 417 -24.50 24.12 7.78
CA TYR A 417 -24.74 25.52 7.49
C TYR A 417 -25.17 25.70 6.04
N TYR A 418 -26.04 26.68 5.84
CA TYR A 418 -26.55 27.05 4.52
C TYR A 418 -26.68 28.57 4.45
N ARG A 419 -26.55 29.11 3.23
CA ARG A 419 -26.75 30.52 2.92
C ARG A 419 -27.76 30.63 1.80
#